data_AF-A0A5C7QKQ6-F1
#
_entry.id   AF-A0A5C7QKQ6-F1
#
_cell.length_a   1.000
_cell.length_b   1.000
_cell.length_c   1.000
_cell.angle_alpha   90.00
_cell.angle_beta   90.00
_cell.angle_gamma   90.00
#
_symmetry.space_group_name_H-M   'P 1'
#
loop_
_entity.id
_entity.type
_entity.pdbx_description
1 polymer ?
#
loop_
_entity_poly.entity_id
_entity_poly.type
_entity_poly.pdbx_seq_one_letter_code
_entity_poly.pdbx_strand_id
1 'polypeptide(L)' 'MAEAVRPEDRCPRCGGGFHCGAADSGPCACTTLTLTPELRAALAERYLGCLCLNCLRELQARPIDLTRSG' A
#
# COMPACT_ATOMS: atom_id res chain seq x y z
N MET A 1 -0.62 -31.03 -1.32
CA MET A 1 -1.50 -29.93 -0.87
C MET A 1 -0.59 -28.72 -0.71
N ALA A 2 -0.65 -27.77 -1.64
CA ALA A 2 0.25 -26.61 -1.63
C ALA A 2 -0.37 -25.54 -0.73
N GLU A 3 0.17 -25.42 0.48
CA GLU A 3 -0.03 -24.30 1.39
C GLU A 3 0.24 -23.00 0.61
N ALA A 4 -0.84 -22.33 0.19
CA ALA A 4 -0.77 -21.05 -0.48
C ALA A 4 -0.36 -20.01 0.57
N VAL A 5 0.95 -19.84 0.76
CA VAL A 5 1.51 -18.61 1.33
C VAL A 5 0.86 -17.47 0.55
N ARG A 6 -0.09 -16.81 1.22
CA ARG A 6 -0.86 -15.77 0.57
C ARG A 6 0.07 -14.57 0.38
N PRO A 7 0.26 -14.07 -0.85
CA PRO A 7 1.20 -12.98 -1.13
C PRO A 7 0.77 -11.62 -0.54
N GLU A 8 -0.41 -11.56 0.10
CA GLU A 8 -1.04 -10.40 0.71
C GLU A 8 -0.36 -9.91 2.01
N ASP A 9 0.57 -10.68 2.58
CA ASP A 9 1.23 -10.33 3.85
C ASP A 9 2.57 -9.60 3.68
N ARG A 10 2.97 -9.22 2.46
CA ARG A 10 4.25 -8.54 2.23
C ARG A 10 4.10 -7.27 1.41
N CYS A 11 4.70 -6.21 1.91
CA CYS A 11 4.75 -4.93 1.21
C CYS A 11 5.68 -5.03 0.00
N PRO A 12 5.22 -4.77 -1.24
CA PRO A 12 6.06 -4.85 -2.44
C PRO A 12 7.16 -3.77 -2.48
N ARG A 13 7.07 -2.74 -1.64
CA ARG A 13 8.03 -1.62 -1.60
C ARG A 13 9.21 -1.87 -0.67
N CYS A 14 8.94 -2.34 0.54
CA CYS A 14 9.98 -2.56 1.55
C CYS A 14 10.24 -4.04 1.86
N GLY A 15 9.40 -4.95 1.36
CA GLY A 15 9.44 -6.38 1.69
C GLY A 15 8.98 -6.72 3.11
N GLY A 16 8.54 -5.72 3.88
CA GLY A 16 8.10 -5.90 5.27
C GLY A 16 6.80 -6.70 5.37
N GLY A 17 6.70 -7.54 6.40
CA GLY A 17 5.48 -8.25 6.75
C GLY A 17 4.38 -7.28 7.15
N PHE A 18 3.26 -7.29 6.45
CA PHE A 18 2.11 -6.43 6.71
C PHE A 18 0.85 -7.09 6.19
N HIS A 19 -0.20 -7.06 7.01
CA HIS A 19 -1.50 -7.58 6.67
C HIS A 19 -2.38 -6.51 6.01
N CYS A 20 -2.78 -6.72 4.75
CA CYS A 20 -3.68 -5.80 4.08
C CYS A 20 -5.14 -5.98 4.52
N GLY A 21 -5.59 -5.08 5.41
CA GLY A 21 -7.00 -4.98 5.82
C GLY A 21 -8.00 -4.66 4.71
N ALA A 22 -7.59 -4.55 3.43
CA ALA A 22 -8.52 -4.40 2.31
C ALA A 22 -9.26 -5.72 1.99
N ALA A 23 -8.68 -6.86 2.37
CA ALA A 23 -9.34 -8.16 2.28
C ALA A 23 -10.18 -8.49 3.54
N ASP A 24 -10.00 -7.74 4.62
CA ASP A 24 -10.77 -7.90 5.85
C ASP A 24 -12.15 -7.24 5.77
N SER A 25 -13.03 -7.64 6.67
CA SER A 25 -14.33 -7.02 6.87
C SER A 25 -14.26 -5.61 7.50
N GLY A 26 -13.06 -5.13 7.86
CA GLY A 26 -12.84 -3.86 8.55
C GLY A 26 -12.15 -2.80 7.68
N PRO A 27 -12.20 -1.51 8.07
CA PRO A 27 -11.48 -0.48 7.37
C PRO A 27 -9.97 -0.70 7.49
N CYS A 28 -9.28 -0.79 6.35
CA CYS A 28 -7.82 -0.89 6.30
C CYS A 28 -7.18 0.26 7.08
N ALA A 29 -6.16 -0.02 7.89
CA ALA A 29 -5.46 1.04 8.63
C ALA A 29 -4.78 2.08 7.71
N CYS A 30 -4.63 1.79 6.42
CA CYS A 30 -4.29 2.78 5.41
C CYS A 30 -5.33 3.92 5.28
N THR A 31 -6.60 3.66 5.60
CA THR A 31 -7.68 4.66 5.59
C THR A 31 -7.67 5.59 6.80
N THR A 32 -6.93 5.25 7.86
CA THR A 32 -6.70 6.18 8.99
C THR A 32 -5.60 7.20 8.68
N LEU A 33 -4.81 6.96 7.63
CA LEU A 33 -3.84 7.92 7.11
C LEU A 33 -4.53 8.89 6.14
N THR A 34 -4.14 10.17 6.22
CA THR A 34 -4.59 11.20 5.28
C THR A 34 -3.80 11.05 3.97
N LEU A 35 -4.21 10.08 3.15
CA LEU A 35 -3.68 9.91 1.80
C LEU A 35 -4.56 10.71 0.84
N THR A 36 -3.95 11.63 0.10
CA THR A 36 -4.67 12.38 -0.93
C THR A 36 -5.14 11.45 -2.05
N PRO A 37 -6.26 11.76 -2.73
CA PRO A 37 -6.77 10.93 -3.82
C PRO A 37 -5.76 10.80 -4.96
N GLU A 38 -4.97 11.85 -5.25
CA GLU A 38 -3.92 11.80 -6.27
C GLU A 38 -2.83 10.78 -5.91
N LEU A 39 -2.40 10.76 -4.64
CA LEU A 39 -1.42 9.80 -4.16
C LEU A 39 -1.99 8.38 -4.22
N ARG A 40 -3.25 8.17 -3.81
CA ARG A 40 -3.90 6.86 -3.90
C ARG A 40 -3.99 6.35 -5.33
N ALA A 41 -4.38 7.20 -6.28
CA ALA A 41 -4.43 6.86 -7.70
C ALA A 41 -3.04 6.49 -8.22
N ALA A 42 -2.03 7.32 -7.95
CA ALA A 42 -0.66 7.05 -8.38
C ALA A 42 -0.09 5.75 -7.78
N LEU A 43 -0.43 5.43 -6.53
CA LEU A 43 -0.03 4.17 -5.91
C LEU A 43 -0.76 2.97 -6.54
N ALA A 44 -2.03 3.09 -6.88
CA ALA A 44 -2.78 2.04 -7.56
C ALA A 44 -2.26 1.78 -8.99
N GLU A 45 -1.75 2.80 -9.67
CA GLU A 45 -1.14 2.65 -11.00
C GLU A 45 0.28 2.04 -10.94
N ARG A 46 1.08 2.40 -9.92
CA ARG A 46 2.46 1.88 -9.79
C ARG A 46 2.56 0.54 -9.05
N TYR A 47 1.66 0.28 -8.12
CA TYR A 47 1.67 -0.92 -7.28
C TYR A 47 0.34 -1.65 -7.44
N LEU A 48 0.38 -2.86 -8.01
CA LEU A 48 -0.76 -3.78 -8.11
C LEU A 48 -1.09 -4.46 -6.77
N GLY A 49 -0.95 -3.77 -5.64
CA GLY A 49 -1.16 -4.34 -4.32
C GLY A 49 -1.11 -3.33 -3.18
N CYS A 50 -1.33 -3.82 -1.96
CA CYS A 50 -1.32 -2.98 -0.77
C CYS A 50 0.10 -2.67 -0.29
N LEU A 51 0.29 -1.47 0.25
CA LEU A 51 1.52 -1.04 0.91
C LEU A 51 1.34 -1.04 2.42
N CYS A 52 2.42 -1.31 3.14
CA CYS A 52 2.39 -1.24 4.60
C CYS A 52 2.20 0.20 5.10
N LEU A 53 1.66 0.33 6.31
CA LEU A 53 1.46 1.59 7.02
C LEU A 53 2.71 2.47 7.07
N ASN A 54 3.90 1.86 7.27
CA ASN A 54 5.14 2.62 7.34
C ASN A 54 5.45 3.31 6.00
N CYS A 55 5.41 2.54 4.90
CA CYS A 55 5.60 3.07 3.56
C CYS A 55 4.57 4.13 3.19
N LEU A 56 3.30 3.93 3.59
CA LEU A 56 2.24 4.90 3.37
C LEU A 56 2.47 6.18 4.17
N ARG A 57 2.93 6.11 5.43
CA ARG A 57 3.31 7.29 6.22
C ARG A 57 4.47 8.05 5.62
N GLU A 58 5.48 7.34 5.12
CA GLU A 58 6.60 7.97 4.41
C GLU A 58 6.14 8.68 3.14
N LEU A 59 5.22 8.06 2.38
CA LEU A 59 4.60 8.68 1.19
C LEU A 59 3.72 9.87 1.53
N GLN A 60 3.02 9.80 2.65
CA GLN A 60 2.20 10.90 3.15
C GLN A 60 3.08 12.09 3.56
N ALA A 61 4.17 11.84 4.28
CA ALA A 61 5.10 12.87 4.71
C ALA A 61 5.93 13.43 3.54
N ARG A 62 6.32 12.55 2.60
CA ARG A 62 7.07 12.89 1.41
C ARG A 62 6.48 12.16 0.20
N PRO A 63 5.49 12.76 -0.46
CA PRO A 63 5.02 12.24 -1.74
C PRO A 63 6.18 12.39 -2.71
N ILE A 64 6.82 11.26 -3.04
CA ILE A 64 7.73 11.22 -4.18
C ILE A 64 6.90 11.64 -5.40
N ASP A 65 7.43 12.51 -6.24
CA ASP A 65 6.76 12.96 -7.45
C ASP A 65 6.60 11.74 -8.40
N LEU A 66 5.47 11.04 -8.26
CA LEU A 66 5.08 9.91 -9.09
C LEU A 66 4.53 10.40 -10.45
N THR A 67 4.27 11.71 -10.55
CA THR A 67 3.64 12.41 -11.66
C THR A 67 4.59 12.77 -12.82
N ARG A 68 5.92 12.70 -12.66
CA ARG A 68 6.92 12.83 -13.76
C ARG A 68 7.24 11.53 -14.49
N SER A 69 6.25 10.66 -14.68
CA SER A 69 6.30 9.54 -15.62
C SER A 69 4.99 9.55 -16.39
N GLY A 70 4.74 10.49 -17.30
CA GLY A 70 5.51 10.82 -18.50
C GLY A 70 4.51 10.74 -19.64
#